data_AF-A0AAU4D6N9-F1
#
_entry.id   AF-A0AAU4D6N9-F1
#
_cell.length_a   1.000
_cell.length_b   1.000
_cell.length_c   1.000
_cell.angle_alpha   90.00
_cell.angle_beta   90.00
_cell.angle_gamma   90.00
#
_symmetry.space_group_name_H-M   'P 1'
#
loop_
_entity.id
_entity.type
_entity.pdbx_description
1 polymer ?
#
loop_
_entity_poly.entity_id
_entity_poly.type
_entity_poly.pdbx_seq_one_letter_code
_entity_poly.pdbx_strand_id
1 'polypeptide(L)'
;MTDAITSSRLDAAEITRDGDRAFHDTQKEGLPAAILRHLWDEFPTQHELLRKWAIGIAADRTVPEEDARLITTALWKLAAHRHDRAILDGLASDLKGPRRVLAVEALAKAAGDAEFGRYVRDLLRQWMDAKNPSDDKVNLVIEICVGPWGIQQPTLALTRLGKAAGHKTFGSATVVNAFRQLALQRPDDVRKAVDQWLTDAESRPADKTLRRQTLGSFLALVSSDEGTDLILNNRRDTEARLRIIHAWQKLLSTNDAVDAVVTQLSRWHERFQEDPNRREAVVDVLADIFAPPSLRPGLDRLMVTDEAAILPFWREALVLAANRYQASKEASTP
;
A
#
# COMPACT_ATOMS: atom_id res chain seq x y z
N MET A 1 24.71 36.29 -26.96
CA MET A 1 25.26 37.34 -26.07
C MET A 1 25.09 37.01 -24.58
N THR A 2 24.69 35.78 -24.23
CA THR A 2 24.39 35.29 -22.87
C THR A 2 25.56 34.58 -22.17
N ASP A 3 26.60 34.17 -22.91
CA ASP A 3 27.69 33.31 -22.42
C ASP A 3 28.72 34.03 -21.53
N ALA A 4 29.01 35.31 -21.81
CA ALA A 4 30.05 36.05 -21.07
C ALA A 4 29.68 36.29 -19.60
N ILE A 5 28.39 36.53 -19.32
CA ILE A 5 27.86 36.75 -17.96
C ILE A 5 27.81 35.43 -17.17
N THR A 6 27.57 34.31 -17.85
CA THR A 6 27.57 32.98 -17.23
C THR A 6 28.99 32.50 -16.94
N SER A 7 29.97 32.74 -17.82
CA SER A 7 31.37 32.39 -17.56
C SER A 7 31.95 33.15 -16.36
N SER A 8 31.79 34.49 -16.33
CA SER A 8 32.37 35.30 -15.24
C SER A 8 31.78 34.97 -13.86
N ARG A 9 30.52 34.55 -13.81
CA ARG A 9 29.84 34.13 -12.57
C ARG A 9 30.31 32.76 -12.08
N LEU A 10 30.62 31.84 -13.00
CA LEU A 10 31.16 30.53 -12.63
C LEU A 10 32.60 30.66 -12.13
N ASP A 11 33.42 31.45 -12.80
CA ASP A 11 34.80 31.72 -12.39
C ASP A 11 34.84 32.37 -10.99
N ALA A 12 33.98 33.36 -10.75
CA ALA A 12 33.85 34.02 -9.44
C ALA A 12 33.35 33.08 -8.33
N ALA A 13 32.65 32.00 -8.69
CA ALA A 13 32.15 30.99 -7.75
C ALA A 13 33.09 29.78 -7.61
N GLU A 14 34.30 29.84 -8.19
CA GLU A 14 35.25 28.73 -8.24
C GLU A 14 34.64 27.44 -8.85
N ILE A 15 33.75 27.60 -9.84
CA ILE A 15 33.09 26.50 -10.52
C ILE A 15 33.84 26.19 -11.82
N THR A 16 34.34 24.96 -11.93
CA THR A 16 35.03 24.45 -13.12
C THR A 16 34.04 23.82 -14.09
N ARG A 17 34.24 24.02 -15.40
CA ARG A 17 33.45 23.34 -16.45
C ARG A 17 34.19 22.11 -16.95
N ASP A 18 33.46 21.02 -17.12
CA ASP A 18 33.92 19.80 -17.80
C ASP A 18 32.80 19.31 -18.73
N GLY A 19 32.98 19.54 -20.03
CA GLY A 19 31.94 19.35 -21.05
C GLY A 19 30.69 20.19 -20.76
N ASP A 20 29.53 19.53 -20.75
CA ASP A 20 28.23 20.13 -20.45
C ASP A 20 27.94 20.23 -18.93
N ARG A 21 28.91 19.87 -18.08
CA ARG A 21 28.77 19.85 -16.62
C ARG A 21 29.61 20.95 -15.96
N ALA A 22 29.16 21.35 -14.78
CA ALA A 22 29.82 22.35 -13.95
C ALA A 22 30.00 21.80 -12.54
N PHE A 23 31.21 21.91 -12.01
CA PHE A 23 31.61 21.29 -10.74
C PHE A 23 32.23 22.34 -9.82
N HIS A 24 31.74 22.35 -8.58
CA HIS A 24 32.50 22.94 -7.48
C HIS A 24 33.76 22.09 -7.23
N ASP A 25 34.73 22.66 -6.51
CA ASP A 25 35.91 21.92 -6.06
C ASP A 25 35.52 20.60 -5.36
N THR A 26 35.84 19.49 -6.00
CA THR A 26 35.48 18.13 -5.55
C THR A 26 36.24 17.71 -4.30
N GLN A 27 37.31 18.41 -3.92
CA GLN A 27 38.04 18.15 -2.68
C GLN A 27 37.31 18.70 -1.44
N LYS A 28 36.38 19.64 -1.62
CA LYS A 28 35.60 20.24 -0.53
C LYS A 28 34.36 19.37 -0.22
N GLU A 29 34.57 18.32 0.56
CA GLU A 29 33.48 17.45 1.01
C GLU A 29 32.36 18.24 1.71
N GLY A 30 31.10 17.96 1.36
CA GLY A 30 29.93 18.60 1.95
C GLY A 30 29.60 20.01 1.42
N LEU A 31 30.47 20.62 0.61
CA LEU A 31 30.24 21.96 0.05
C LEU A 31 28.89 22.09 -0.70
N PRO A 32 28.45 21.15 -1.56
CA PRO A 32 27.16 21.28 -2.25
C PRO A 32 25.97 21.35 -1.29
N ALA A 33 26.01 20.57 -0.20
CA ALA A 33 24.96 20.60 0.81
C ALA A 33 25.00 21.91 1.62
N ALA A 34 26.19 22.43 1.92
CA ALA A 34 26.36 23.72 2.59
C ALA A 34 25.83 24.88 1.74
N ILE A 35 26.16 24.92 0.44
CA ILE A 35 25.65 25.92 -0.51
C ILE A 35 24.13 25.92 -0.52
N LEU A 36 23.50 24.74 -0.68
CA LEU A 36 22.04 24.64 -0.69
C LEU A 36 21.41 25.10 0.63
N ARG A 37 22.02 24.77 1.77
CA ARG A 37 21.54 25.22 3.09
C ARG A 37 21.65 26.74 3.25
N HIS A 38 22.77 27.32 2.82
CA HIS A 38 23.01 28.77 2.91
C HIS A 38 22.08 29.54 1.97
N LEU A 39 21.93 29.06 0.73
CA LEU A 39 20.95 29.60 -0.22
C LEU A 39 19.54 29.59 0.37
N TRP A 40 19.18 28.52 1.09
CA TRP A 40 17.90 28.46 1.76
C TRP A 40 17.81 29.49 2.91
N ASP A 41 18.83 29.62 3.74
CA ASP A 41 18.79 30.55 4.89
C ASP A 41 18.78 32.03 4.49
N GLU A 42 19.55 32.39 3.47
CA GLU A 42 19.72 33.79 3.07
C GLU A 42 18.54 34.33 2.27
N PHE A 43 17.75 33.46 1.64
CA PHE A 43 16.67 33.85 0.72
C PHE A 43 15.29 33.28 1.12
N PRO A 44 14.79 33.57 2.34
CA PRO A 44 13.52 33.02 2.83
C PRO A 44 12.31 33.42 1.99
N THR A 45 12.30 34.62 1.43
CA THR A 45 11.22 35.11 0.55
C THR A 45 11.19 34.41 -0.81
N GLN A 46 12.23 33.65 -1.16
CA GLN A 46 12.36 32.96 -2.44
C GLN A 46 12.16 31.44 -2.32
N HIS A 47 11.90 30.89 -1.14
CA HIS A 47 11.76 29.44 -0.93
C HIS A 47 10.75 28.80 -1.88
N GLU A 48 9.60 29.42 -2.10
CA GLU A 48 8.59 28.88 -3.00
C GLU A 48 9.11 28.81 -4.45
N LEU A 49 9.77 29.86 -4.91
CA LEU A 49 10.36 29.93 -6.25
C LEU A 49 11.46 28.88 -6.42
N LEU A 50 12.40 28.83 -5.47
CA LEU A 50 13.52 27.88 -5.48
C LEU A 50 13.03 26.43 -5.43
N ARG A 51 12.02 26.15 -4.60
CA ARG A 51 11.37 24.85 -4.52
C ARG A 51 10.76 24.45 -5.87
N LYS A 52 9.88 25.29 -6.42
CA LYS A 52 9.20 25.01 -7.70
C LYS A 52 10.20 24.80 -8.83
N TRP A 53 11.24 25.62 -8.88
CA TRP A 53 12.30 25.50 -9.86
C TRP A 53 13.06 24.18 -9.73
N ALA A 54 13.58 23.86 -8.54
CA ALA A 54 14.39 22.64 -8.35
C ALA A 54 13.57 21.36 -8.55
N ILE A 55 12.32 21.34 -8.09
CA ILE A 55 11.40 20.22 -8.35
C ILE A 55 11.05 20.13 -9.83
N GLY A 56 10.85 21.27 -10.50
CA GLY A 56 10.65 21.34 -11.94
C GLY A 56 11.79 20.71 -12.74
N ILE A 57 13.05 20.97 -12.36
CA ILE A 57 14.22 20.34 -13.00
C ILE A 57 14.23 18.83 -12.75
N ALA A 58 13.97 18.39 -11.51
CA ALA A 58 13.91 16.95 -11.22
C ALA A 58 12.76 16.24 -11.97
N ALA A 59 11.67 16.95 -12.24
CA ALA A 59 10.52 16.45 -12.99
C ALA A 59 10.74 16.46 -14.52
N ASP A 60 11.61 17.33 -15.02
CA ASP A 60 11.90 17.48 -16.45
C ASP A 60 12.51 16.18 -17.00
N ARG A 61 11.95 15.68 -18.11
CA ARG A 61 12.40 14.44 -18.77
C ARG A 61 13.62 14.65 -19.66
N THR A 62 13.94 15.89 -20.02
CA THR A 62 15.13 16.23 -20.81
C THR A 62 16.40 16.16 -19.98
N VAL A 63 16.29 16.29 -18.66
CA VAL A 63 17.41 16.14 -17.71
C VAL A 63 17.80 14.65 -17.61
N PRO A 64 19.09 14.29 -17.63
CA PRO A 64 19.50 12.90 -17.41
C PRO A 64 19.00 12.36 -16.07
N GLU A 65 18.65 11.07 -16.01
CA GLU A 65 18.07 10.49 -14.79
C GLU A 65 19.03 10.54 -13.59
N GLU A 66 20.33 10.36 -13.82
CA GLU A 66 21.34 10.48 -12.77
C GLU A 66 21.34 11.88 -12.14
N ASP A 67 21.25 12.92 -12.96
CA ASP A 67 21.22 14.31 -12.50
C ASP A 67 19.90 14.61 -11.76
N ALA A 68 18.77 14.14 -12.29
CA ALA A 68 17.47 14.25 -11.61
C ALA A 68 17.46 13.53 -10.24
N ARG A 69 18.16 12.40 -10.13
CA ARG A 69 18.32 11.63 -8.89
C ARG A 69 19.21 12.37 -7.89
N LEU A 70 20.28 13.04 -8.34
CA LEU A 70 21.11 13.91 -7.50
C LEU A 70 20.29 15.08 -6.94
N ILE A 71 19.52 15.76 -7.78
CA ILE A 71 18.65 16.88 -7.37
C ILE A 71 17.61 16.41 -6.37
N THR A 72 16.91 15.31 -6.66
CA THR A 72 15.90 14.74 -5.76
C THR A 72 16.52 14.36 -4.42
N THR A 73 17.75 13.80 -4.44
CA THR A 73 18.51 13.47 -3.23
C THR A 73 18.85 14.69 -2.40
N ALA A 74 19.30 15.76 -3.04
CA ALA A 74 19.62 17.02 -2.38
C ALA A 74 18.36 17.66 -1.77
N LEU A 75 17.24 17.65 -2.50
CA LEU A 75 15.97 18.21 -2.06
C LEU A 75 15.41 17.51 -0.83
N TRP A 76 15.36 16.17 -0.79
CA TRP A 76 14.84 15.50 0.40
C TRP A 76 15.75 15.69 1.61
N LYS A 77 17.09 15.72 1.43
CA LYS A 77 18.03 16.00 2.53
C LYS A 77 17.86 17.42 3.07
N LEU A 78 17.64 18.40 2.19
CA LEU A 78 17.33 19.77 2.59
C LEU A 78 16.01 19.84 3.35
N ALA A 79 14.97 19.18 2.83
CA ALA A 79 13.66 19.10 3.47
C ALA A 79 13.73 18.45 4.85
N ALA A 80 14.51 17.38 4.99
CA ALA A 80 14.74 16.68 6.24
C ALA A 80 15.43 17.60 7.26
N HIS A 81 16.50 18.29 6.86
CA HIS A 81 17.25 19.19 7.73
C HIS A 81 16.45 20.43 8.17
N ARG A 82 15.55 20.93 7.31
CA ARG A 82 14.75 22.14 7.58
C ARG A 82 13.33 21.85 8.05
N HIS A 83 12.94 20.58 8.15
CA HIS A 83 11.55 20.16 8.33
C HIS A 83 10.59 20.82 7.33
N ASP A 84 11.07 21.06 6.10
CA ASP A 84 10.29 21.71 5.06
C ASP A 84 9.38 20.69 4.38
N ARG A 85 8.16 20.61 4.91
CA ARG A 85 7.10 19.74 4.41
C ARG A 85 6.82 19.97 2.93
N ALA A 86 6.87 21.22 2.48
CA ALA A 86 6.38 21.55 1.15
C ALA A 86 7.35 21.09 0.06
N ILE A 87 8.65 20.93 0.36
CA ILE A 87 9.57 20.22 -0.53
C ILE A 87 9.13 18.75 -0.69
N LEU A 88 8.85 18.04 0.42
CA LEU A 88 8.42 16.63 0.36
C LEU A 88 7.06 16.47 -0.34
N ASP A 89 6.10 17.37 -0.08
CA ASP A 89 4.81 17.38 -0.76
C ASP A 89 4.97 17.66 -2.27
N GLY A 90 5.89 18.53 -2.67
CA GLY A 90 6.20 18.79 -4.09
C GLY A 90 6.88 17.60 -4.76
N LEU A 91 7.87 16.97 -4.13
CA LEU A 91 8.49 15.73 -4.64
C LEU A 91 7.44 14.63 -4.87
N ALA A 92 6.49 14.49 -3.95
CA ALA A 92 5.41 13.51 -4.07
C ALA A 92 4.37 13.85 -5.16
N SER A 93 4.16 15.13 -5.45
CA SER A 93 3.09 15.59 -6.34
C SER A 93 3.56 15.84 -7.77
N ASP A 94 4.83 16.20 -7.97
CA ASP A 94 5.34 16.68 -9.26
C ASP A 94 6.23 15.63 -9.96
N LEU A 95 6.88 14.74 -9.21
CA LEU A 95 7.63 13.61 -9.79
C LEU A 95 6.67 12.46 -10.16
N LYS A 96 6.07 12.57 -11.35
CA LYS A 96 5.04 11.66 -11.87
C LYS A 96 5.51 10.87 -13.09
N GLY A 97 4.73 9.85 -13.46
CA GLY A 97 5.00 9.00 -14.62
C GLY A 97 6.40 8.37 -14.53
N PRO A 98 7.27 8.51 -15.55
CA PRO A 98 8.63 7.97 -15.51
C PRO A 98 9.49 8.47 -14.34
N ARG A 99 9.22 9.66 -13.79
CA ARG A 99 9.97 10.23 -12.65
C ARG A 99 9.50 9.74 -11.28
N ARG A 100 8.41 9.00 -11.23
CA ARG A 100 7.80 8.51 -9.99
C ARG A 100 8.75 7.66 -9.16
N VAL A 101 9.60 6.87 -9.82
CA VAL A 101 10.61 6.05 -9.15
C VAL A 101 11.55 6.89 -8.28
N LEU A 102 11.88 8.11 -8.70
CA LEU A 102 12.75 9.01 -7.93
C LEU A 102 12.07 9.48 -6.64
N ALA A 103 10.77 9.77 -6.68
CA ALA A 103 10.00 10.12 -5.48
C ALA A 103 9.91 8.93 -4.51
N VAL A 104 9.62 7.73 -5.02
CA VAL A 104 9.56 6.50 -4.21
C VAL A 104 10.89 6.29 -3.49
N GLU A 105 12.00 6.31 -4.22
CA GLU A 105 13.33 6.08 -3.64
C GLU A 105 13.73 7.15 -2.63
N ALA A 106 13.52 8.42 -2.95
CA ALA A 106 13.90 9.52 -2.07
C ALA A 106 13.11 9.49 -0.77
N LEU A 107 11.79 9.30 -0.84
CA LEU A 107 10.94 9.23 0.35
C LEU A 107 11.16 7.93 1.14
N ALA A 108 11.44 6.81 0.49
CA ALA A 108 11.80 5.56 1.17
C ALA A 108 13.13 5.69 1.94
N LYS A 109 14.16 6.26 1.31
CA LYS A 109 15.45 6.54 1.98
C LYS A 109 15.26 7.50 3.14
N ALA A 110 14.52 8.60 2.93
CA ALA A 110 14.24 9.57 3.97
C ALA A 110 13.46 8.96 5.14
N ALA A 111 12.50 8.07 4.88
CA ALA A 111 11.73 7.39 5.94
C ALA A 111 12.56 6.39 6.76
N GLY A 112 13.66 5.88 6.21
CA GLY A 112 14.62 5.01 6.87
C GLY A 112 15.74 5.74 7.63
N ASP A 113 15.84 7.06 7.48
CA ASP A 113 16.90 7.84 8.12
C ASP A 113 16.75 7.88 9.65
N ALA A 114 17.88 7.79 10.36
CA ALA A 114 17.91 7.69 11.82
C ALA A 114 17.53 9.01 12.52
N GLU A 115 17.91 10.15 11.95
CA GLU A 115 17.72 11.47 12.55
C GLU A 115 16.36 12.04 12.18
N PHE A 116 15.98 11.95 10.89
CA PHE A 116 14.78 12.63 10.37
C PHE A 116 13.67 11.67 9.94
N GLY A 117 13.93 10.36 9.89
CA GLY A 117 12.95 9.42 9.35
C GLY A 117 11.63 9.42 10.09
N ARG A 118 11.60 9.78 11.38
CA ARG A 118 10.35 9.97 12.13
C ARG A 118 9.44 11.00 11.46
N TYR A 119 9.99 12.13 11.05
CA TYR A 119 9.25 13.21 10.41
C TYR A 119 8.64 12.76 9.08
N VAL A 120 9.43 12.11 8.22
CA VAL A 120 8.93 11.59 6.93
C VAL A 120 7.88 10.50 7.15
N ARG A 121 8.10 9.58 8.10
CA ARG A 121 7.12 8.55 8.46
C ARG A 121 5.80 9.16 8.94
N ASP A 122 5.86 10.22 9.75
CA ASP A 122 4.68 10.95 10.20
C ASP A 122 3.95 11.64 9.03
N LEU A 123 4.69 12.22 8.08
CA LEU A 123 4.11 12.79 6.86
C LEU A 123 3.39 11.73 6.01
N LEU A 124 4.02 10.59 5.74
CA LEU A 124 3.42 9.47 5.00
C LEU A 124 2.13 8.99 5.68
N ARG A 125 2.10 8.96 7.02
CA ARG A 125 0.90 8.64 7.78
C ARG A 125 -0.17 9.72 7.64
N GLN A 126 0.20 10.99 7.77
CA GLN A 126 -0.74 12.12 7.61
C GLN A 126 -1.39 12.16 6.23
N TRP A 127 -0.66 11.79 5.16
CA TRP A 127 -1.26 11.65 3.84
C TRP A 127 -2.37 10.59 3.83
N MET A 128 -2.20 9.48 4.54
CA MET A 128 -3.22 8.43 4.63
C MET A 128 -4.35 8.77 5.62
N ASP A 129 -4.12 9.70 6.54
CA ASP A 129 -5.13 10.19 7.48
C ASP A 129 -5.96 11.36 6.92
N ALA A 130 -5.57 11.92 5.77
CA ALA A 130 -6.38 12.90 5.07
C ALA A 130 -7.75 12.30 4.70
N LYS A 131 -8.81 13.12 4.76
CA LYS A 131 -10.19 12.67 4.48
C LYS A 131 -10.34 12.09 3.07
N ASN A 132 -9.75 12.77 2.08
CA ASN A 132 -9.77 12.41 0.67
C ASN A 132 -8.36 12.60 0.08
N PRO A 133 -7.41 11.68 0.34
CA PRO A 133 -6.09 11.78 -0.25
C PRO A 133 -6.18 11.61 -1.77
N SER A 134 -5.28 12.25 -2.52
CA SER A 134 -5.21 12.04 -3.96
C SER A 134 -4.77 10.60 -4.26
N ASP A 135 -5.32 10.03 -5.34
CA ASP A 135 -5.00 8.66 -5.76
C ASP A 135 -3.49 8.46 -5.98
N ASP A 136 -2.83 9.46 -6.55
CA ASP A 136 -1.38 9.51 -6.75
C ASP A 136 -0.58 9.35 -5.45
N LYS A 137 -1.02 10.04 -4.37
CA LYS A 137 -0.38 9.96 -3.05
C LYS A 137 -0.64 8.61 -2.38
N VAL A 138 -1.84 8.07 -2.52
CA VAL A 138 -2.15 6.71 -2.03
C VAL A 138 -1.26 5.68 -2.72
N ASN A 139 -1.19 5.71 -4.05
CA ASN A 139 -0.31 4.82 -4.82
C ASN A 139 1.16 5.00 -4.43
N LEU A 140 1.61 6.23 -4.14
CA LEU A 140 3.01 6.51 -3.82
C LEU A 140 3.37 5.90 -2.47
N VAL A 141 2.48 6.02 -1.47
CA VAL A 141 2.65 5.37 -0.18
C VAL A 141 2.65 3.84 -0.34
N ILE A 142 1.79 3.28 -1.19
CA ILE A 142 1.78 1.83 -1.47
C ILE A 142 3.13 1.39 -2.04
N GLU A 143 3.67 2.09 -3.04
CA GLU A 143 4.96 1.80 -3.67
C GLU A 143 6.13 1.88 -2.67
N ILE A 144 6.13 2.90 -1.79
CA ILE A 144 7.13 3.01 -0.72
C ILE A 144 7.02 1.85 0.27
N CYS A 145 5.80 1.47 0.65
CA CYS A 145 5.55 0.41 1.64
C CYS A 145 5.82 -1.01 1.12
N VAL A 146 5.80 -1.22 -0.19
CA VAL A 146 6.15 -2.52 -0.78
C VAL A 146 7.64 -2.61 -1.16
N GLY A 147 8.32 -1.46 -1.27
CA GLY A 147 9.74 -1.39 -1.57
C GLY A 147 10.68 -1.76 -0.41
N PRO A 148 11.99 -1.52 -0.58
CA PRO A 148 13.03 -1.89 0.40
C PRO A 148 12.75 -1.39 1.82
N TRP A 149 12.21 -0.17 1.97
CA TRP A 149 11.87 0.39 3.27
C TRP A 149 10.81 -0.45 4.00
N GLY A 150 9.75 -0.86 3.30
CA GLY A 150 8.70 -1.64 3.93
C GLY A 150 9.12 -3.07 4.27
N ILE A 151 10.04 -3.65 3.51
CA ILE A 151 10.65 -4.95 3.85
C ILE A 151 11.52 -4.83 5.12
N GLN A 152 12.22 -3.71 5.30
CA GLN A 152 13.02 -3.46 6.51
C GLN A 152 12.16 -3.04 7.72
N GLN A 153 10.98 -2.46 7.47
CA GLN A 153 10.08 -1.91 8.49
C GLN A 153 8.63 -2.41 8.30
N PRO A 154 8.39 -3.74 8.35
CA PRO A 154 7.12 -4.33 7.91
C PRO A 154 5.92 -3.86 8.72
N THR A 155 6.03 -3.73 10.05
CA THR A 155 4.94 -3.23 10.91
C THR A 155 4.47 -1.83 10.50
N LEU A 156 5.43 -0.95 10.18
CA LEU A 156 5.15 0.43 9.79
C LEU A 156 4.57 0.52 8.38
N ALA A 157 5.05 -0.32 7.46
CA ALA A 157 4.51 -0.44 6.12
C ALA A 157 3.09 -0.99 6.14
N LEU A 158 2.84 -2.08 6.86
CA LEU A 158 1.52 -2.71 6.98
C LEU A 158 0.49 -1.76 7.56
N THR A 159 0.84 -1.00 8.61
CA THR A 159 -0.06 0.03 9.17
C THR A 159 -0.49 1.04 8.10
N ARG A 160 0.41 1.45 7.22
CA ARG A 160 0.11 2.43 6.15
C ARG A 160 -0.64 1.79 5.00
N LEU A 161 -0.28 0.57 4.60
CA LEU A 161 -0.99 -0.19 3.59
C LEU A 161 -2.43 -0.50 4.01
N GLY A 162 -2.66 -0.77 5.30
CA GLY A 162 -4.01 -0.97 5.81
C GLY A 162 -4.89 0.28 5.65
N LYS A 163 -4.33 1.46 5.96
CA LYS A 163 -5.01 2.74 5.69
C LYS A 163 -5.20 2.98 4.20
N ALA A 164 -4.18 2.72 3.38
CA ALA A 164 -4.23 2.89 1.92
C ALA A 164 -5.30 2.00 1.29
N ALA A 165 -5.48 0.77 1.77
CA ALA A 165 -6.53 -0.14 1.32
C ALA A 165 -7.93 0.44 1.55
N GLY A 166 -8.14 1.19 2.65
CA GLY A 166 -9.39 1.88 2.92
C GLY A 166 -9.73 3.01 1.92
N HIS A 167 -8.72 3.56 1.24
CA HIS A 167 -8.88 4.62 0.22
C HIS A 167 -9.02 4.08 -1.20
N LYS A 168 -8.91 2.77 -1.39
CA LYS A 168 -9.03 2.11 -2.70
C LYS A 168 -10.36 1.38 -2.84
N THR A 169 -10.67 1.01 -4.08
CA THR A 169 -11.75 0.06 -4.35
C THR A 169 -11.36 -1.33 -3.86
N PHE A 170 -12.35 -2.09 -3.41
CA PHE A 170 -12.16 -3.49 -3.08
C PHE A 170 -11.62 -4.25 -4.31
N GLY A 171 -10.62 -5.10 -4.11
CA GLY A 171 -9.96 -5.83 -5.21
C GLY A 171 -8.97 -5.00 -6.05
N SER A 172 -8.61 -3.78 -5.64
CA SER A 172 -7.60 -2.97 -6.33
C SER A 172 -6.29 -3.73 -6.54
N ALA A 173 -5.89 -3.93 -7.80
CA ALA A 173 -4.69 -4.69 -8.17
C ALA A 173 -3.42 -4.16 -7.51
N THR A 174 -3.29 -2.84 -7.35
CA THR A 174 -2.15 -2.21 -6.67
C THR A 174 -2.04 -2.67 -5.21
N VAL A 175 -3.16 -2.71 -4.49
CA VAL A 175 -3.21 -3.13 -3.08
C VAL A 175 -2.99 -4.65 -2.97
N VAL A 176 -3.62 -5.43 -3.85
CA VAL A 176 -3.43 -6.89 -3.92
C VAL A 176 -1.95 -7.23 -4.14
N ASN A 177 -1.30 -6.61 -5.12
CA ASN A 177 0.11 -6.84 -5.39
C ASN A 177 1.01 -6.41 -4.22
N ALA A 178 0.67 -5.32 -3.53
CA ALA A 178 1.42 -4.88 -2.36
C ALA A 178 1.36 -5.89 -1.20
N PHE A 179 0.16 -6.38 -0.87
CA PHE A 179 0.00 -7.42 0.15
C PHE A 179 0.65 -8.74 -0.27
N ARG A 180 0.56 -9.12 -1.55
CA ARG A 180 1.24 -10.30 -2.09
C ARG A 180 2.75 -10.24 -1.88
N GLN A 181 3.39 -9.13 -2.25
CA GLN A 181 4.84 -8.98 -2.12
C GLN A 181 5.29 -9.00 -0.64
N LEU A 182 4.53 -8.38 0.26
CA LEU A 182 4.82 -8.45 1.69
C LEU A 182 4.54 -9.84 2.28
N ALA A 183 3.50 -10.55 1.83
CA ALA A 183 3.22 -11.91 2.28
C ALA A 183 4.36 -12.87 1.87
N LEU A 184 4.95 -12.68 0.69
CA LEU A 184 6.11 -13.43 0.23
C LEU A 184 7.37 -13.17 1.07
N GLN A 185 7.63 -11.91 1.43
CA GLN A 185 8.89 -11.53 2.07
C GLN A 185 8.83 -11.50 3.60
N ARG A 186 7.65 -11.26 4.17
CA ARG A 186 7.39 -11.02 5.60
C ARG A 186 6.06 -11.69 6.05
N PRO A 187 5.89 -13.01 5.84
CA PRO A 187 4.62 -13.70 6.09
C PRO A 187 4.14 -13.58 7.55
N ASP A 188 5.04 -13.64 8.52
CA ASP A 188 4.68 -13.58 9.94
C ASP A 188 4.19 -12.19 10.37
N ASP A 189 4.81 -11.12 9.84
CA ASP A 189 4.38 -9.74 10.11
C ASP A 189 3.02 -9.46 9.49
N VAL A 190 2.80 -9.92 8.25
CA VAL A 190 1.50 -9.80 7.57
C VAL A 190 0.41 -10.53 8.35
N ARG A 191 0.68 -11.77 8.80
CA ARG A 191 -0.25 -12.56 9.60
C ARG A 191 -0.62 -11.84 10.89
N LYS A 192 0.38 -11.38 11.66
CA LYS A 192 0.17 -10.65 12.92
C LYS A 192 -0.64 -9.37 12.71
N ALA A 193 -0.34 -8.63 11.64
CA ALA A 193 -1.05 -7.39 11.34
C ALA A 193 -2.53 -7.64 11.02
N VAL A 194 -2.83 -8.64 10.19
CA VAL A 194 -4.22 -8.99 9.82
C VAL A 194 -5.00 -9.48 11.03
N ASP A 195 -4.39 -10.35 11.84
CA ASP A 195 -5.00 -10.84 13.08
C ASP A 195 -5.38 -9.68 14.00
N GLN A 196 -4.45 -8.75 14.22
CA GLN A 196 -4.69 -7.54 15.00
C GLN A 196 -5.79 -6.67 14.41
N TRP A 197 -5.81 -6.44 13.10
CA TRP A 197 -6.83 -5.61 12.45
C TRP A 197 -8.23 -6.21 12.53
N LEU A 198 -8.33 -7.54 12.45
CA LEU A 198 -9.60 -8.24 12.61
C LEU A 198 -10.10 -8.13 14.06
N THR A 199 -9.23 -8.36 15.05
CA THR A 199 -9.54 -8.17 16.48
C THR A 199 -9.99 -6.74 16.79
N ASP A 200 -9.27 -5.77 16.25
CA ASP A 200 -9.54 -4.35 16.43
C ASP A 200 -10.91 -3.95 15.85
N ALA A 201 -11.28 -4.51 14.69
CA ALA A 201 -12.54 -4.23 14.01
C ALA A 201 -13.74 -4.89 14.72
N GLU A 202 -13.54 -6.01 15.41
CA GLU A 202 -14.55 -6.62 16.28
C GLU A 202 -14.75 -5.83 17.56
N SER A 203 -13.66 -5.35 18.17
CA SER A 203 -13.69 -4.55 19.39
C SER A 203 -14.31 -3.15 19.18
N ARG A 204 -14.31 -2.63 17.94
CA ARG A 204 -14.79 -1.29 17.59
C ARG A 204 -15.77 -1.32 16.41
N PRO A 205 -16.95 -1.95 16.55
CA PRO A 205 -17.86 -2.18 15.42
C PRO A 205 -18.48 -0.89 14.83
N ALA A 206 -18.51 0.20 15.60
CA ALA A 206 -19.02 1.49 15.16
C ALA A 206 -18.03 2.28 14.26
N ASP A 207 -16.74 1.93 14.26
CA ASP A 207 -15.72 2.61 13.47
C ASP A 207 -15.77 2.15 12.01
N LYS A 208 -16.53 2.89 11.19
CA LYS A 208 -16.70 2.61 9.76
C LYS A 208 -15.39 2.70 8.98
N THR A 209 -14.47 3.59 9.39
CA THR A 209 -13.19 3.80 8.71
C THR A 209 -12.27 2.62 8.95
N LEU A 210 -12.11 2.23 10.21
CA LEU A 210 -11.34 1.04 10.59
C LEU A 210 -11.91 -0.20 9.90
N ARG A 211 -13.25 -0.38 9.93
CA ARG A 211 -13.90 -1.49 9.25
C ARG A 211 -13.57 -1.53 7.75
N ARG A 212 -13.65 -0.40 7.04
CA ARG A 212 -13.31 -0.35 5.61
C ARG A 212 -11.84 -0.70 5.36
N GLN A 213 -10.93 -0.17 6.16
CA GLN A 213 -9.49 -0.47 6.09
C GLN A 213 -9.21 -1.95 6.32
N THR A 214 -9.76 -2.53 7.38
CA THR A 214 -9.61 -3.95 7.72
C THR A 214 -10.14 -4.85 6.61
N LEU A 215 -11.37 -4.62 6.14
CA LEU A 215 -11.98 -5.44 5.09
C LEU A 215 -11.25 -5.29 3.75
N GLY A 216 -10.82 -4.08 3.39
CA GLY A 216 -10.05 -3.84 2.17
C GLY A 216 -8.70 -4.54 2.19
N SER A 217 -8.02 -4.49 3.35
CA SER A 217 -6.73 -5.16 3.56
C SER A 217 -6.86 -6.67 3.55
N PHE A 218 -7.85 -7.20 4.26
CA PHE A 218 -8.15 -8.63 4.29
C PHE A 218 -8.45 -9.15 2.89
N LEU A 219 -9.37 -8.50 2.16
CA LEU A 219 -9.71 -8.90 0.79
C LEU A 219 -8.48 -8.84 -0.12
N ALA A 220 -7.68 -7.77 -0.04
CA ALA A 220 -6.49 -7.63 -0.86
C ALA A 220 -5.47 -8.74 -0.62
N LEU A 221 -5.27 -9.14 0.63
CA LEU A 221 -4.40 -10.25 1.00
C LEU A 221 -4.90 -11.58 0.40
N VAL A 222 -6.15 -11.94 0.69
CA VAL A 222 -6.74 -13.20 0.21
C VAL A 222 -7.03 -13.20 -1.29
N SER A 223 -6.82 -12.08 -2.00
CA SER A 223 -6.89 -12.00 -3.47
C SER A 223 -5.62 -12.50 -4.18
N SER A 224 -4.61 -12.90 -3.41
CA SER A 224 -3.40 -13.57 -3.89
C SER A 224 -3.32 -15.01 -3.40
N ASP A 225 -2.60 -15.86 -4.11
CA ASP A 225 -2.43 -17.25 -3.70
C ASP A 225 -1.62 -17.36 -2.42
N GLU A 226 -0.57 -16.54 -2.31
CA GLU A 226 0.32 -16.48 -1.16
C GLU A 226 -0.42 -15.99 0.09
N GLY A 227 -1.26 -14.96 -0.05
CA GLY A 227 -2.08 -14.47 1.04
C GLY A 227 -3.22 -15.42 1.42
N THR A 228 -3.83 -16.09 0.44
CA THR A 228 -4.81 -17.16 0.70
C THR A 228 -4.19 -18.29 1.52
N ASP A 229 -2.98 -18.73 1.15
CA ASP A 229 -2.28 -19.79 1.88
C ASP A 229 -1.87 -19.36 3.27
N LEU A 230 -1.42 -18.11 3.42
CA LEU A 230 -1.06 -17.55 4.71
C LEU A 230 -2.23 -17.63 5.71
N ILE A 231 -3.44 -17.28 5.25
CA ILE A 231 -4.66 -17.26 6.05
C ILE A 231 -5.20 -18.67 6.29
N LEU A 232 -5.29 -19.50 5.26
CA LEU A 232 -5.86 -20.85 5.36
C LEU A 232 -4.97 -21.85 6.12
N ASN A 233 -3.66 -21.62 6.20
CA ASN A 233 -2.76 -22.49 6.95
C ASN A 233 -2.86 -22.32 8.48
N ASN A 234 -3.61 -21.33 8.99
CA ASN A 234 -3.80 -21.13 10.43
C ASN A 234 -4.86 -22.07 11.05
N ARG A 235 -4.81 -23.37 10.74
CA ARG A 235 -5.91 -24.32 11.03
C ARG A 235 -6.15 -24.62 12.52
N ARG A 236 -5.24 -24.24 13.42
CA ARG A 236 -5.28 -24.61 14.84
C ARG A 236 -5.92 -23.55 15.74
N ASP A 237 -6.18 -22.36 15.22
CA ASP A 237 -6.74 -21.25 15.98
C ASP A 237 -8.21 -21.02 15.59
N THR A 238 -9.11 -21.51 16.43
CA THR A 238 -10.56 -21.40 16.24
C THR A 238 -11.02 -19.95 16.22
N GLU A 239 -10.45 -19.08 17.06
CA GLU A 239 -10.83 -17.67 17.12
C GLU A 239 -10.37 -16.90 15.87
N ALA A 240 -9.15 -17.16 15.39
CA ALA A 240 -8.68 -16.59 14.14
C ALA A 240 -9.53 -17.06 12.95
N ARG A 241 -9.92 -18.34 12.93
CA ARG A 241 -10.85 -18.86 11.90
C ARG A 241 -12.19 -18.13 11.92
N LEU A 242 -12.79 -17.93 13.09
CA LEU A 242 -14.06 -17.19 13.21
C LEU A 242 -13.93 -15.75 12.71
N ARG A 243 -12.83 -15.07 13.04
CA ARG A 243 -12.54 -13.71 12.55
C ARG A 243 -12.45 -13.64 11.02
N ILE A 244 -11.84 -14.65 10.38
CA ILE A 244 -11.79 -14.78 8.91
C ILE A 244 -13.19 -14.96 8.33
N ILE A 245 -14.01 -15.84 8.91
CA ILE A 245 -15.40 -16.07 8.49
C ILE A 245 -16.21 -14.78 8.58
N HIS A 246 -16.13 -14.07 9.72
CA HIS A 246 -16.81 -12.80 9.91
C HIS A 246 -16.35 -11.73 8.92
N ALA A 247 -15.07 -11.69 8.56
CA ALA A 247 -14.56 -10.77 7.56
C ALA A 247 -15.19 -11.00 6.17
N TRP A 248 -15.27 -12.26 5.74
CA TRP A 248 -15.96 -12.64 4.50
C TRP A 248 -17.45 -12.31 4.53
N GLN A 249 -18.14 -12.63 5.62
CA GLN A 249 -19.56 -12.32 5.76
C GLN A 249 -19.82 -10.81 5.71
N LYS A 250 -18.99 -10.00 6.38
CA LYS A 250 -19.05 -8.54 6.33
C LYS A 250 -18.78 -8.00 4.93
N LEU A 251 -17.83 -8.57 4.19
CA LEU A 251 -17.55 -8.24 2.80
C LEU A 251 -18.74 -8.55 1.88
N LEU A 252 -19.36 -9.73 2.02
CA LEU A 252 -20.58 -10.11 1.28
C LEU A 252 -21.78 -9.19 1.57
N SER A 253 -21.79 -8.58 2.75
CA SER A 253 -22.83 -7.62 3.17
C SER A 253 -22.48 -6.17 2.76
N THR A 254 -21.35 -5.94 2.10
CA THR A 254 -20.85 -4.63 1.71
C THR A 254 -20.98 -4.48 0.19
N ASN A 255 -21.96 -3.69 -0.26
CA ASN A 255 -22.36 -3.59 -1.67
C ASN A 255 -21.19 -3.33 -2.65
N ASP A 256 -20.25 -2.44 -2.29
CA ASP A 256 -19.10 -2.09 -3.15
C ASP A 256 -17.96 -3.14 -3.12
N ALA A 257 -18.10 -4.19 -2.32
CA ALA A 257 -17.14 -5.29 -2.23
C ALA A 257 -17.60 -6.58 -2.92
N VAL A 258 -18.91 -6.74 -3.18
CA VAL A 258 -19.51 -8.01 -3.63
C VAL A 258 -18.85 -8.57 -4.90
N ASP A 259 -18.63 -7.74 -5.92
CA ASP A 259 -18.04 -8.21 -7.19
C ASP A 259 -16.60 -8.72 -7.01
N ALA A 260 -15.81 -8.02 -6.18
CA ALA A 260 -14.44 -8.42 -5.87
C ALA A 260 -14.40 -9.70 -5.01
N VAL A 261 -15.35 -9.87 -4.09
CA VAL A 261 -15.53 -11.09 -3.30
C VAL A 261 -15.90 -12.27 -4.18
N VAL A 262 -16.90 -12.11 -5.05
CA VAL A 262 -17.35 -13.15 -5.99
C VAL A 262 -16.18 -13.59 -6.87
N THR A 263 -15.44 -12.64 -7.45
CA THR A 263 -14.24 -12.93 -8.25
C THR A 263 -13.24 -13.79 -7.47
N GLN A 264 -13.00 -13.46 -6.19
CA GLN A 264 -12.02 -14.20 -5.40
C GLN A 264 -12.52 -15.58 -4.94
N LEU A 265 -13.81 -15.71 -4.65
CA LEU A 265 -14.41 -17.00 -4.31
C LEU A 265 -14.46 -17.94 -5.52
N SER A 266 -14.66 -17.42 -6.74
CA SER A 266 -14.50 -18.20 -7.98
C SER A 266 -13.07 -18.72 -8.13
N ARG A 267 -12.06 -17.87 -7.88
CA ARG A 267 -10.66 -18.30 -7.90
C ARG A 267 -10.34 -19.37 -6.87
N TRP A 268 -10.93 -19.28 -5.67
CA TRP A 268 -10.80 -20.32 -4.66
C TRP A 268 -11.43 -21.64 -5.13
N HIS A 269 -12.59 -21.59 -5.78
CA HIS A 269 -13.20 -22.76 -6.39
C HIS A 269 -12.28 -23.39 -7.44
N GLU A 270 -11.83 -22.62 -8.43
CA GLU A 270 -10.93 -23.08 -9.50
C GLU A 270 -9.65 -23.74 -8.94
N ARG A 271 -9.09 -23.13 -7.89
CA ARG A 271 -7.85 -23.59 -7.27
C ARG A 271 -7.99 -24.85 -6.42
N PHE A 272 -9.07 -24.95 -5.63
CA PHE A 272 -9.19 -25.99 -4.60
C PHE A 272 -10.14 -27.12 -4.96
N GLN A 273 -10.90 -27.03 -6.06
CA GLN A 273 -11.82 -28.09 -6.46
C GLN A 273 -11.13 -29.45 -6.69
N GLU A 274 -9.89 -29.42 -7.18
CA GLU A 274 -9.07 -30.60 -7.50
C GLU A 274 -7.90 -30.80 -6.53
N ASP A 275 -7.79 -30.02 -5.44
CA ASP A 275 -6.72 -30.18 -4.45
C ASP A 275 -7.15 -31.17 -3.34
N PRO A 276 -6.71 -32.44 -3.38
CA PRO A 276 -7.17 -33.46 -2.44
C PRO A 276 -6.80 -33.17 -0.99
N ASN A 277 -5.75 -32.37 -0.74
CA ASN A 277 -5.24 -32.11 0.60
C ASN A 277 -5.95 -30.92 1.28
N ARG A 278 -6.58 -30.05 0.49
CA ARG A 278 -7.12 -28.77 0.98
C ARG A 278 -8.59 -28.56 0.66
N ARG A 279 -9.15 -29.28 -0.31
CA ARG A 279 -10.55 -29.15 -0.72
C ARG A 279 -11.51 -29.20 0.46
N GLU A 280 -11.42 -30.22 1.29
CA GLU A 280 -12.32 -30.40 2.45
C GLU A 280 -12.24 -29.21 3.41
N ALA A 281 -11.03 -28.78 3.80
CA ALA A 281 -10.83 -27.65 4.69
C ALA A 281 -11.35 -26.32 4.10
N VAL A 282 -11.26 -26.14 2.78
CA VAL A 282 -11.77 -24.94 2.10
C VAL A 282 -13.29 -24.98 2.01
N VAL A 283 -13.87 -26.11 1.62
CA VAL A 283 -15.33 -26.33 1.61
C VAL A 283 -15.91 -26.09 3.00
N ASP A 284 -15.24 -26.57 4.03
CA ASP A 284 -15.56 -26.36 5.44
C ASP A 284 -15.57 -24.86 5.82
N VAL A 285 -14.57 -24.08 5.39
CA VAL A 285 -14.56 -22.62 5.62
C VAL A 285 -15.68 -21.92 4.83
N LEU A 286 -15.90 -22.30 3.57
CA LEU A 286 -16.97 -21.72 2.74
C LEU A 286 -18.36 -22.01 3.31
N ALA A 287 -18.56 -23.20 3.86
CA ALA A 287 -19.80 -23.57 4.51
C ALA A 287 -20.10 -22.66 5.74
N ASP A 288 -19.09 -22.28 6.51
CA ASP A 288 -19.27 -21.32 7.61
C ASP A 288 -19.56 -19.90 7.11
N ILE A 289 -18.89 -19.48 6.03
CA ILE A 289 -19.14 -18.17 5.40
C ILE A 289 -20.60 -18.05 4.95
N PHE A 290 -21.17 -19.10 4.35
CA PHE A 290 -22.53 -19.11 3.80
C PHE A 290 -23.60 -19.71 4.72
N ALA A 291 -23.25 -20.05 5.97
CA ALA A 291 -24.22 -20.53 6.95
C ALA A 291 -25.42 -19.57 7.10
N PRO A 292 -25.24 -18.24 7.23
CA PRO A 292 -26.37 -17.30 7.25
C PRO A 292 -27.15 -17.31 5.91
N PRO A 293 -28.48 -17.60 5.92
CA PRO A 293 -29.27 -17.67 4.70
C PRO A 293 -29.28 -16.39 3.87
N SER A 294 -29.15 -15.22 4.52
CA SER A 294 -29.12 -13.90 3.86
C SER A 294 -27.93 -13.69 2.93
N LEU A 295 -26.87 -14.49 3.05
CA LEU A 295 -25.65 -14.37 2.24
C LEU A 295 -25.66 -15.28 1.01
N ARG A 296 -26.63 -16.20 0.91
CA ARG A 296 -26.75 -17.17 -0.19
C ARG A 296 -27.20 -16.57 -1.52
N PRO A 297 -28.04 -15.51 -1.60
CA PRO A 297 -28.38 -14.88 -2.88
C PRO A 297 -27.16 -14.33 -3.65
N GLY A 298 -26.06 -14.00 -2.96
CA GLY A 298 -24.81 -13.59 -3.61
C GLY A 298 -24.11 -14.71 -4.40
N LEU A 299 -24.56 -15.96 -4.24
CA LEU A 299 -23.99 -17.13 -4.88
C LEU A 299 -24.61 -17.46 -6.24
N ASP A 300 -25.74 -16.86 -6.63
CA ASP A 300 -26.36 -17.14 -7.93
C ASP A 300 -25.37 -16.89 -9.10
N ARG A 301 -24.43 -15.96 -8.90
CA ARG A 301 -23.33 -15.66 -9.83
C ARG A 301 -22.16 -16.64 -9.80
N LEU A 302 -22.01 -17.41 -8.73
CA LEU A 302 -20.91 -18.36 -8.49
C LEU A 302 -21.26 -19.79 -8.88
N MET A 303 -22.55 -20.10 -8.95
CA MET A 303 -23.04 -21.48 -8.89
C MET A 303 -23.45 -22.07 -10.24
N VAL A 304 -23.75 -21.24 -11.24
CA VAL A 304 -24.48 -21.68 -12.43
C VAL A 304 -23.52 -21.97 -13.59
N THR A 305 -23.64 -23.17 -14.15
CA THR A 305 -23.09 -23.52 -15.47
C THR A 305 -24.00 -22.96 -16.58
N ASP A 306 -23.51 -22.85 -17.82
CA ASP A 306 -24.35 -22.51 -18.99
C ASP A 306 -25.60 -23.42 -19.13
N GLU A 307 -25.62 -24.58 -18.46
CA GLU A 307 -26.71 -25.58 -18.43
C GLU A 307 -27.54 -25.58 -17.13
N ALA A 308 -27.49 -24.52 -16.30
CA ALA A 308 -28.29 -24.36 -15.07
C ALA A 308 -28.01 -25.38 -13.93
N ALA A 309 -26.96 -26.20 -14.03
CA ALA A 309 -26.56 -27.12 -12.97
C ALA A 309 -25.56 -26.48 -11.99
N ILE A 310 -25.78 -26.66 -10.68
CA ILE A 310 -24.85 -26.22 -9.62
C ILE A 310 -23.59 -27.10 -9.61
N LEU A 311 -22.43 -26.45 -9.71
CA LEU A 311 -21.11 -27.10 -9.63
C LEU A 311 -20.97 -27.94 -8.32
N PRO A 312 -20.43 -29.18 -8.38
CA PRO A 312 -20.37 -30.09 -7.22
C PRO A 312 -19.70 -29.49 -5.99
N PHE A 313 -18.64 -28.71 -6.18
CA PHE A 313 -17.92 -28.01 -5.11
C PHE A 313 -18.83 -27.06 -4.32
N TRP A 314 -19.58 -26.20 -5.01
CA TRP A 314 -20.50 -25.25 -4.38
C TRP A 314 -21.71 -25.92 -3.76
N ARG A 315 -22.20 -27.00 -4.39
CA ARG A 315 -23.29 -27.81 -3.84
C ARG A 315 -22.93 -28.36 -2.47
N GLU A 316 -21.74 -28.93 -2.33
CA GLU A 316 -21.27 -29.49 -1.06
C GLU A 316 -21.14 -28.42 0.03
N ALA A 317 -20.50 -27.28 -0.28
CA ALA A 317 -20.38 -26.16 0.66
C ALA A 317 -21.76 -25.66 1.14
N LEU A 318 -22.76 -25.62 0.25
CA LEU A 318 -24.11 -25.17 0.59
C LEU A 318 -24.91 -26.16 1.41
N VAL A 319 -24.80 -27.46 1.12
CA VAL A 319 -25.44 -28.49 1.94
C VAL A 319 -24.88 -28.42 3.37
N LEU A 320 -23.56 -28.29 3.50
CA LEU A 320 -22.91 -28.11 4.81
C LEU A 320 -23.34 -26.81 5.50
N ALA A 321 -23.42 -25.69 4.76
CA ALA A 321 -23.89 -24.42 5.29
C ALA A 321 -25.33 -24.49 5.83
N ALA A 322 -26.22 -25.18 5.10
CA ALA A 322 -27.61 -25.38 5.51
C ALA A 322 -27.71 -26.22 6.80
N ASN A 323 -26.94 -27.31 6.88
CA ASN A 323 -26.88 -28.16 8.07
C ASN A 323 -26.35 -27.40 9.29
N ARG A 324 -25.32 -26.57 9.14
CA ARG A 324 -24.76 -25.76 10.23
C ARG A 324 -25.73 -24.72 10.75
N TYR A 325 -26.44 -24.05 9.84
CA TYR A 325 -27.47 -23.09 10.23
C TYR A 325 -28.59 -23.76 11.03
N GLN A 326 -29.04 -24.94 10.59
CA GLN A 326 -30.08 -25.69 11.28
C GLN A 326 -29.61 -26.15 12.67
N ALA A 327 -28.40 -26.71 12.79
CA ALA A 327 -27.82 -27.10 14.07
C ALA A 327 -27.65 -25.91 15.04
N SER A 328 -27.22 -24.75 14.53
CA SER A 328 -27.12 -23.52 15.34
C SER A 328 -28.48 -23.02 15.83
N LYS A 329 -29.54 -23.16 15.02
CA LYS A 329 -30.91 -22.80 15.38
C LYS A 329 -31.47 -23.73 16.45
N GLU A 330 -31.26 -25.03 16.30
CA GLU A 330 -31.67 -26.05 17.28
C GLU A 330 -30.96 -25.86 18.62
N ALA A 331 -29.65 -25.56 18.60
CA ALA A 331 -28.89 -25.25 19.82
C ALA A 331 -29.28 -23.92 20.50
N SER A 332 -29.90 -22.99 19.76
CA SER A 332 -30.35 -21.69 20.28
C SER A 332 -31.83 -21.70 20.71
N THR A 333 -32.54 -22.82 20.53
CA THR A 333 -33.93 -22.98 20.95
C THR A 333 -33.94 -23.66 22.33
N PRO A 334 -34.37 -22.98 23.41
CA PRO A 334 -34.28 -23.47 24.78
C PRO A 334 -35.17 -24.68 25.08
#